data_AF-A0A521A958-F1
#
_entry.id   AF-A0A521A958-F1
#
_cell.length_a   1.000
_cell.length_b   1.000
_cell.length_c   1.000
_cell.angle_alpha   90.00
_cell.angle_beta   90.00
_cell.angle_gamma   90.00
#
_symmetry.space_group_name_H-M   'P 1'
#
loop_
_entity.id
_entity.type
_entity.pdbx_description
1 polymer ?
#
loop_
_entity_poly.entity_id
_entity_poly.type
_entity_poly.pdbx_seq_one_letter_code
_entity_poly.pdbx_strand_id
1 'polypeptide(L)'
;MALTYFVTEAYLKQATALTKNIDANEIVPFITVASDTWMQSILGSYFYDHLLLAYNAQTLTADEEILVSKMKPAIAWRATSDCVVELTYQIKNKGIQKQSGDNSESVDLTETGFVKTHYENKAEFYESFLVDYLRTNKAKFPQFIDKQNKTAIIAPQDDNNFNSDILFI
;
A
#
# COMPACT_ATOMS: atom_id res chain seq x y z
N MET A 1 15.30 11.21 -12.33
CA MET A 1 14.30 10.37 -13.02
C MET A 1 13.17 10.11 -12.04
N ALA A 2 11.91 10.20 -12.46
CA ALA A 2 10.79 9.86 -11.58
C ALA A 2 10.78 8.34 -11.36
N LEU A 3 10.74 7.89 -10.11
CA LEU A 3 10.61 6.47 -9.79
C LEU A 3 9.21 6.01 -10.18
N THR A 4 9.13 4.89 -10.90
CA THR A 4 7.86 4.22 -11.17
C THR A 4 7.51 3.33 -9.99
N TYR A 5 6.36 3.57 -9.37
CA TYR A 5 5.84 2.72 -8.31
C TYR A 5 5.33 1.39 -8.88
N PHE A 6 5.24 0.36 -8.02
CA PHE A 6 4.92 -1.01 -8.40
C PHE A 6 3.58 -1.20 -9.14
N VAL A 7 2.67 -0.22 -9.01
CA VAL A 7 1.35 -0.21 -9.65
C VAL A 7 1.25 0.96 -10.61
N THR A 8 0.71 0.70 -11.80
CA THR A 8 0.38 1.73 -12.78
C THR A 8 -1.10 2.12 -12.67
N GLU A 9 -1.44 3.32 -13.15
CA GLU A 9 -2.84 3.75 -13.31
C GLU A 9 -3.69 2.70 -14.04
N ALA A 10 -3.17 2.18 -15.15
CA ALA A 10 -3.91 1.23 -15.98
C ALA A 10 -4.24 -0.05 -15.19
N TYR A 11 -3.31 -0.52 -14.36
CA TYR A 11 -3.55 -1.64 -13.47
C TYR A 11 -4.58 -1.29 -12.39
N LEU A 12 -4.49 -0.11 -11.77
CA LEU A 12 -5.43 0.35 -10.75
C LEU A 12 -6.88 0.36 -11.29
N LYS A 13 -7.09 0.92 -12.48
CA LYS A 13 -8.38 0.97 -13.17
C LYS A 13 -8.89 -0.40 -13.64
N GLN A 14 -7.99 -1.36 -13.87
CA GLN A 14 -8.37 -2.72 -14.28
C GLN A 14 -8.71 -3.61 -13.08
N ALA A 15 -7.97 -3.46 -11.98
CA ALA A 15 -8.06 -4.33 -10.82
C ALA A 15 -9.12 -3.91 -9.80
N THR A 16 -9.56 -2.64 -9.83
CA THR A 16 -10.49 -2.07 -8.86
C THR A 16 -11.77 -1.55 -9.52
N ALA A 17 -12.68 -1.01 -8.71
CA ALA A 17 -13.98 -0.49 -9.16
C ALA A 17 -13.92 0.91 -9.79
N LEU A 18 -12.72 1.49 -9.95
CA LEU A 18 -12.55 2.82 -10.56
C LEU A 18 -12.95 2.79 -12.04
N THR A 19 -13.66 3.83 -12.48
CA THR A 19 -14.03 3.95 -13.90
C THR A 19 -12.83 4.38 -14.74
N LYS A 20 -12.84 4.02 -16.02
CA LYS A 20 -11.72 4.30 -16.93
C LYS A 20 -11.49 5.80 -17.19
N ASN A 21 -12.52 6.62 -16.97
CA ASN A 21 -12.53 8.05 -17.32
C ASN A 21 -11.99 8.97 -16.23
N ILE A 22 -11.65 8.45 -15.04
CA ILE A 22 -11.05 9.26 -13.96
C ILE A 22 -9.68 9.77 -14.39
N ASP A 23 -9.33 11.01 -14.07
CA ASP A 23 -8.03 11.58 -14.42
C ASP A 23 -6.89 10.87 -13.66
N ALA A 24 -5.85 10.48 -14.40
CA ALA A 24 -4.62 9.91 -13.88
C ALA A 24 -3.98 10.78 -12.77
N ASN A 25 -4.00 12.10 -12.96
CA ASN A 25 -3.37 13.05 -12.05
C ASN A 25 -4.04 13.07 -10.68
N GLU A 26 -5.33 12.71 -10.61
CA GLU A 26 -6.06 12.62 -9.35
C GLU A 26 -5.75 11.31 -8.61
N ILE A 27 -5.48 10.20 -9.32
CA ILE A 27 -5.33 8.87 -8.70
C ILE A 27 -3.88 8.44 -8.42
N VAL A 28 -2.93 8.88 -9.24
CA VAL A 28 -1.50 8.48 -9.13
C VAL A 28 -0.86 8.86 -7.79
N PRO A 29 -1.16 10.04 -7.18
CA PRO A 29 -0.63 10.37 -5.86
C PRO A 29 -1.02 9.36 -4.78
N PHE A 30 -2.23 8.81 -4.83
CA PHE A 30 -2.70 7.82 -3.86
C PHE A 30 -2.00 6.47 -4.01
N ILE A 31 -1.56 6.10 -5.22
CA ILE A 31 -0.71 4.90 -5.42
C ILE A 31 0.61 5.07 -4.68
N THR A 32 1.21 6.27 -4.77
CA THR A 32 2.48 6.60 -4.11
C THR A 32 2.31 6.55 -2.59
N VAL A 33 1.32 7.27 -2.07
CA VAL A 33 1.01 7.29 -0.62
C VAL A 33 0.73 5.88 -0.11
N ALA A 34 -0.06 5.09 -0.82
CA ALA A 34 -0.41 3.75 -0.37
C ALA A 34 0.80 2.80 -0.37
N SER A 35 1.70 2.94 -1.35
CA SER A 35 2.93 2.15 -1.42
C SER A 35 3.88 2.52 -0.28
N ASP A 36 4.12 3.82 -0.07
CA ASP A 36 5.07 4.31 0.93
C ASP A 36 4.56 4.13 2.37
N THR A 37 3.25 4.19 2.61
CA THR A 37 2.72 4.05 3.98
C THR A 37 2.43 2.59 4.31
N TRP A 38 1.58 1.92 3.54
CA TRP A 38 1.10 0.58 3.87
C TRP A 38 2.11 -0.50 3.52
N MET A 39 2.67 -0.47 2.30
CA MET A 39 3.60 -1.53 1.89
C MET A 39 4.96 -1.40 2.57
N GLN A 40 5.47 -0.18 2.75
CA GLN A 40 6.70 0.02 3.52
C GLN A 40 6.55 -0.45 4.97
N SER A 41 5.36 -0.32 5.57
CA SER A 41 5.08 -0.85 6.91
C SER A 41 5.11 -2.39 6.95
N ILE A 42 4.56 -3.06 5.93
CA ILE A 42 4.56 -4.53 5.84
C ILE A 42 5.97 -5.08 5.56
N LEU A 43 6.67 -4.50 4.59
CA LEU A 43 7.96 -4.98 4.07
C LEU A 43 9.15 -4.49 4.89
N GLY A 44 9.01 -3.35 5.55
CA GLY A 44 10.10 -2.57 6.13
C GLY A 44 10.81 -1.68 5.10
N SER A 45 11.40 -0.59 5.58
CA SER A 45 11.99 0.46 4.76
C SER A 45 13.14 -0.05 3.88
N TYR A 46 14.06 -0.82 4.47
CA TYR A 46 15.22 -1.33 3.78
C TYR A 46 14.85 -2.27 2.62
N PHE A 47 13.94 -3.22 2.86
CA PHE A 47 13.52 -4.15 1.82
C PHE A 47 12.63 -3.49 0.76
N TYR A 48 11.78 -2.55 1.15
CA TYR A 48 10.97 -1.75 0.23
C TYR A 48 11.85 -0.94 -0.73
N ASP A 49 12.86 -0.24 -0.22
CA ASP A 49 13.77 0.57 -1.04
C ASP A 49 14.58 -0.31 -2.00
N HIS A 50 15.03 -1.48 -1.55
CA HIS A 50 15.68 -2.47 -2.41
C HIS A 50 14.75 -2.92 -3.55
N LEU A 51 13.51 -3.30 -3.24
CA LEU A 51 12.53 -3.73 -4.24
C LEU A 51 12.19 -2.60 -5.22
N LEU A 52 12.06 -1.36 -4.76
CA LEU A 52 11.75 -0.22 -5.61
C LEU A 52 12.90 0.05 -6.59
N LEU A 53 14.14 -0.01 -6.10
CA LEU A 53 15.33 0.15 -6.93
C LEU A 53 15.46 -0.98 -7.94
N ALA A 54 15.30 -2.24 -7.51
CA ALA A 54 15.38 -3.41 -8.39
C ALA A 54 14.24 -3.44 -9.43
N TYR A 55 13.04 -2.99 -9.06
CA TYR A 55 11.91 -2.86 -9.98
C TYR A 55 12.19 -1.82 -11.07
N ASN A 56 12.71 -0.65 -10.70
CA ASN A 56 13.05 0.41 -11.67
C ASN A 56 14.27 0.06 -12.52
N ALA A 57 15.21 -0.72 -11.99
CA ALA A 57 16.37 -1.23 -12.73
C ALA A 57 16.06 -2.48 -13.58
N GLN A 58 14.85 -3.06 -13.44
CA GLN A 58 14.46 -4.34 -14.06
C GLN A 58 15.40 -5.51 -13.70
N THR A 59 15.89 -5.52 -12.46
CA THR A 59 16.83 -6.54 -11.94
C THR A 59 16.23 -7.40 -10.83
N LEU A 60 14.90 -7.48 -10.77
CA LEU A 60 14.22 -8.34 -9.79
C LEU A 60 14.55 -9.81 -10.03
N THR A 61 14.73 -10.56 -8.95
CA THR A 61 14.79 -12.02 -9.00
C THR A 61 13.40 -12.61 -9.26
N ALA A 62 13.34 -13.87 -9.73
CA ALA A 62 12.06 -14.53 -9.99
C ALA A 62 11.14 -14.60 -8.75
N ASP A 63 11.70 -14.78 -7.55
CA ASP A 63 10.93 -14.77 -6.31
C ASP A 63 10.43 -13.35 -5.95
N GLU A 64 11.23 -12.32 -6.21
CA GLU A 64 10.82 -10.92 -6.00
C GLU A 64 9.74 -10.47 -7.01
N GLU A 65 9.78 -10.95 -8.26
CA GLU A 65 8.71 -10.71 -9.23
C GLU A 65 7.37 -11.29 -8.75
N ILE A 66 7.40 -12.50 -8.17
CA ILE A 66 6.21 -13.13 -7.58
C ILE A 66 5.71 -12.29 -6.39
N LEU A 67 6.63 -11.80 -5.54
CA LEU A 67 6.27 -10.96 -4.41
C LEU A 67 5.62 -9.64 -4.88
N VAL A 68 6.22 -8.95 -5.85
CA VAL A 68 5.68 -7.71 -6.43
C VAL A 68 4.29 -7.97 -7.03
N SER A 69 4.10 -9.09 -7.74
CA SER A 69 2.79 -9.48 -8.28
C SER A 69 1.71 -9.63 -7.20
N LYS A 70 2.08 -10.17 -6.03
CA LYS A 70 1.16 -10.32 -4.87
C LYS A 70 0.89 -8.99 -4.15
N MET A 71 1.85 -8.07 -4.17
CA MET A 71 1.73 -6.75 -3.55
C MET A 71 0.84 -5.79 -4.35
N LYS A 72 0.88 -5.87 -5.69
CA LYS A 72 0.08 -5.02 -6.60
C LYS A 72 -1.41 -4.90 -6.24
N PRO A 73 -2.17 -5.99 -5.98
CA PRO A 73 -3.58 -5.87 -5.61
C PRO A 73 -3.78 -5.19 -4.25
N ALA A 74 -2.90 -5.41 -3.26
CA ALA A 74 -2.98 -4.75 -1.95
C ALA A 74 -2.82 -3.23 -2.09
N ILE A 75 -1.79 -2.77 -2.82
CA ILE A 75 -1.58 -1.36 -3.13
C ILE A 75 -2.79 -0.79 -3.87
N ALA A 76 -3.29 -1.51 -4.88
CA ALA A 76 -4.40 -1.04 -5.70
C ALA A 76 -5.66 -0.79 -4.87
N TRP A 77 -6.04 -1.73 -3.99
CA TRP A 77 -7.23 -1.55 -3.16
C TRP A 77 -7.06 -0.48 -2.07
N ARG A 78 -5.85 -0.33 -1.48
CA ARG A 78 -5.55 0.79 -0.55
C ARG A 78 -5.60 2.14 -1.24
N ALA A 79 -4.96 2.27 -2.39
CA ALA A 79 -5.00 3.51 -3.16
C ALA A 79 -6.45 3.87 -3.52
N THR A 80 -7.26 2.88 -3.94
CA THR A 80 -8.67 3.11 -4.25
C THR A 80 -9.49 3.49 -3.02
N SER A 81 -9.24 2.92 -1.82
CA SER A 81 -9.97 3.34 -0.61
C SER A 81 -9.68 4.79 -0.24
N ASP A 82 -8.44 5.25 -0.42
CA ASP A 82 -8.06 6.64 -0.17
C ASP A 82 -8.67 7.58 -1.22
N CYS A 83 -8.70 7.15 -2.50
CA CYS A 83 -9.34 7.89 -3.58
C CYS A 83 -10.84 8.14 -3.33
N VAL A 84 -11.56 7.23 -2.66
CA VAL A 84 -13.02 7.37 -2.46
C VAL A 84 -13.37 8.70 -1.80
N VAL A 85 -12.62 9.12 -0.77
CA VAL A 85 -12.91 10.35 -0.05
C VAL A 85 -12.58 11.58 -0.89
N GLU A 86 -11.40 11.58 -1.51
CA GLU A 86 -10.84 12.74 -2.22
C GLU A 86 -11.54 12.98 -3.57
N LEU A 87 -12.03 11.93 -4.22
CA LEU A 87 -12.89 12.06 -5.38
C LEU A 87 -14.30 12.56 -5.01
N THR A 88 -14.80 12.23 -3.81
CA THR A 88 -16.13 12.68 -3.36
C THR A 88 -16.10 14.11 -2.79
N TYR A 89 -15.04 14.47 -2.06
CA TYR A 89 -14.86 15.75 -1.39
C TYR A 89 -13.54 16.37 -1.83
N GLN A 90 -13.62 17.44 -2.61
CA GLN A 90 -12.43 18.15 -3.09
C GLN A 90 -12.18 19.42 -2.28
N ILE A 91 -10.93 19.63 -1.90
CA ILE A 91 -10.48 20.89 -1.29
C ILE A 91 -10.27 21.92 -2.42
N LYS A 92 -11.06 22.98 -2.41
CA LYS A 92 -10.97 24.09 -3.37
C LYS A 92 -10.70 25.40 -2.64
N ASN A 93 -10.45 26.47 -3.41
CA ASN A 93 -10.20 27.82 -2.86
C ASN A 93 -11.33 28.36 -1.96
N LYS A 94 -12.53 27.79 -2.05
CA LYS A 94 -13.69 28.13 -1.21
C LYS A 94 -13.97 27.12 -0.09
N GLY A 95 -13.00 26.27 0.24
CA GLY A 95 -13.13 25.20 1.23
C GLY A 95 -13.47 23.85 0.60
N ILE A 96 -13.96 22.92 1.42
CA ILE A 96 -14.33 21.56 1.00
C ILE A 96 -15.63 21.61 0.20
N GLN A 97 -15.62 21.02 -0.99
CA GLN A 97 -16.80 20.91 -1.86
C GLN A 97 -17.09 19.45 -2.18
N LYS A 98 -18.38 19.10 -2.08
CA LYS A 98 -18.90 17.79 -2.48
C LYS A 98 -19.05 17.76 -4.00
N GLN A 99 -18.60 16.69 -4.65
CA GLN A 99 -18.86 16.51 -6.08
C GLN A 99 -20.33 16.10 -6.31
N SER A 100 -20.96 16.74 -7.30
CA SER A 100 -22.33 16.46 -7.74
C SER A 100 -22.42 16.64 -9.25
N GLY A 101 -23.15 15.76 -9.94
CA GLY A 101 -23.48 15.94 -11.35
C GLY A 101 -24.81 16.69 -11.52
N ASP A 102 -25.02 17.38 -12.63
CA ASP A 102 -26.26 18.14 -12.91
C ASP A 102 -27.55 17.30 -12.83
N ASN A 103 -27.43 15.98 -12.98
CA ASN A 103 -28.54 15.02 -12.87
C ASN A 103 -28.27 13.93 -11.82
N SER A 104 -27.43 14.20 -10.81
CA SER A 104 -27.02 13.19 -9.83
C SER A 104 -27.10 13.71 -8.40
N GLU A 105 -27.72 12.91 -7.55
CA GLU A 105 -27.72 13.14 -6.11
C GLU A 105 -26.30 12.97 -5.56
N SER A 106 -25.95 13.80 -4.58
CA SER A 106 -24.59 13.82 -4.02
C SER A 106 -24.46 12.83 -2.87
N VAL A 107 -23.46 11.95 -2.91
CA VAL A 107 -23.25 10.85 -1.94
C VAL A 107 -22.90 11.34 -0.54
N ASP A 108 -23.65 10.96 0.49
CA ASP A 108 -23.41 11.43 1.86
C ASP A 108 -22.14 10.88 2.52
N LEU A 109 -21.70 11.53 3.60
CA LEU A 109 -20.48 11.14 4.33
C LEU A 109 -20.56 9.71 4.85
N THR A 110 -21.73 9.28 5.32
CA THR A 110 -21.98 7.92 5.80
C THR A 110 -21.84 6.88 4.69
N GLU A 111 -22.39 7.16 3.51
CA GLU A 111 -22.29 6.29 2.34
C GLU A 111 -20.85 6.23 1.82
N THR A 112 -20.19 7.38 1.76
CA THR A 112 -18.76 7.48 1.40
C THR A 112 -17.91 6.66 2.36
N GLY A 113 -18.16 6.76 3.66
CA GLY A 113 -17.48 5.98 4.70
C GLY A 113 -17.71 4.49 4.54
N PHE A 114 -18.94 4.05 4.25
CA PHE A 114 -19.24 2.65 3.97
C PHE A 114 -18.45 2.10 2.77
N VAL A 115 -18.40 2.85 1.66
CA VAL A 115 -17.65 2.46 0.47
C VAL A 115 -16.14 2.40 0.75
N LYS A 116 -15.60 3.39 1.46
CA LYS A 116 -14.19 3.40 1.90
C LYS A 116 -13.87 2.14 2.70
N THR A 117 -14.63 1.85 3.76
CA THR A 117 -14.42 0.66 4.59
C THR A 117 -14.59 -0.63 3.80
N HIS A 118 -15.52 -0.69 2.85
CA HIS A 118 -15.67 -1.85 1.97
C HIS A 118 -14.40 -2.13 1.14
N TYR A 119 -13.74 -1.09 0.63
CA TYR A 119 -12.48 -1.23 -0.11
C TYR A 119 -11.28 -1.48 0.81
N GLU A 120 -11.24 -0.89 2.00
CA GLU A 120 -10.24 -1.19 3.03
C GLU A 120 -10.26 -2.68 3.39
N ASN A 121 -11.44 -3.26 3.61
CA ASN A 121 -11.57 -4.69 3.90
C ASN A 121 -11.01 -5.58 2.77
N LYS A 122 -11.12 -5.16 1.51
CA LYS A 122 -10.50 -5.88 0.38
C LYS A 122 -8.99 -5.73 0.40
N ALA A 123 -8.49 -4.53 0.70
CA ALA A 123 -7.06 -4.30 0.83
C ALA A 123 -6.46 -5.17 1.94
N GLU A 124 -7.07 -5.19 3.13
CA GLU A 124 -6.64 -5.99 4.28
C GLU A 124 -6.58 -7.48 3.96
N PHE A 125 -7.54 -7.98 3.17
CA PHE A 125 -7.50 -9.34 2.68
C PHE A 125 -6.22 -9.60 1.88
N TYR A 126 -5.89 -8.79 0.87
CA TYR A 126 -4.67 -8.98 0.08
C TYR A 126 -3.39 -8.75 0.90
N GLU A 127 -3.40 -7.82 1.85
CA GLU A 127 -2.30 -7.60 2.79
C GLU A 127 -2.05 -8.84 3.66
N SER A 128 -3.10 -9.50 4.15
CA SER A 128 -2.97 -10.73 4.94
C SER A 128 -2.31 -11.85 4.12
N PHE A 129 -2.71 -12.02 2.86
CA PHE A 129 -2.08 -12.98 1.95
C PHE A 129 -0.62 -12.65 1.65
N LEU A 130 -0.29 -11.36 1.50
CA LEU A 130 1.08 -10.91 1.30
C LEU A 130 1.95 -11.24 2.53
N VAL A 131 1.44 -10.93 3.73
CA VAL A 131 2.11 -11.21 5.00
C VAL A 131 2.34 -12.71 5.18
N ASP A 132 1.33 -13.55 4.92
CA ASP A 132 1.46 -15.00 5.05
C ASP A 132 2.44 -15.59 4.03
N TYR A 133 2.46 -15.05 2.80
CA TYR A 133 3.44 -15.42 1.80
C TYR A 133 4.86 -15.05 2.24
N LEU A 134 5.08 -13.85 2.77
CA LEU A 134 6.37 -13.39 3.30
C LEU A 134 6.83 -14.25 4.48
N ARG A 135 5.94 -14.58 5.41
CA ARG A 135 6.27 -15.45 6.56
C ARG A 135 6.74 -16.84 6.11
N THR A 136 6.04 -17.43 5.14
CA THR A 136 6.35 -18.78 4.63
C THR A 136 7.63 -18.78 3.79
N ASN A 137 7.91 -17.70 3.06
CA ASN A 137 8.99 -17.63 2.09
C ASN A 137 10.15 -16.72 2.53
N LYS A 138 10.22 -16.32 3.80
CA LYS A 138 11.23 -15.38 4.31
C LYS A 138 12.66 -15.76 3.93
N ALA A 139 12.99 -17.05 3.91
CA ALA A 139 14.32 -17.55 3.57
C ALA A 139 14.75 -17.22 2.14
N LYS A 140 13.80 -16.92 1.24
CA LYS A 140 14.06 -16.51 -0.14
C LYS A 140 14.40 -15.03 -0.27
N PHE A 141 14.19 -14.24 0.78
CA PHE A 141 14.38 -12.79 0.78
C PHE A 141 15.41 -12.39 1.85
N PRO A 142 16.72 -12.48 1.57
CA PRO A 142 17.77 -12.13 2.53
C PRO A 142 17.64 -10.69 3.04
N GLN A 143 17.30 -9.75 2.16
CA GLN A 143 17.12 -8.34 2.49
C GLN A 143 15.94 -8.09 3.45
N PHE A 144 14.95 -8.98 3.46
CA PHE A 144 13.82 -8.90 4.36
C PHE A 144 14.17 -9.32 5.80
N ILE A 145 15.05 -10.32 5.94
CA ILE A 145 15.54 -10.81 7.25
C ILE A 145 16.73 -9.98 7.78
N ASP A 146 17.28 -9.09 6.95
CA ASP A 146 18.44 -8.29 7.32
C ASP A 146 18.17 -7.46 8.59
N LYS A 147 19.19 -7.34 9.45
CA LYS A 147 19.14 -6.55 10.70
C LYS A 147 18.87 -5.07 10.47
N GLN A 148 19.08 -4.58 9.25
CA GLN A 148 18.75 -3.21 8.84
C GLN A 148 17.23 -3.03 8.66
N ASN A 149 16.47 -4.10 8.40
CA ASN A 149 15.04 -4.05 8.11
C ASN A 149 14.16 -4.09 9.37
N LYS A 150 14.42 -3.19 10.34
CA LYS A 150 13.77 -3.20 11.67
C LYS A 150 12.34 -2.70 11.68
N THR A 151 11.90 -2.02 10.63
CA THR A 151 10.61 -1.33 10.59
C THR A 151 9.49 -2.19 10.03
N ALA A 152 9.76 -3.41 9.56
CA ALA A 152 8.72 -4.29 9.05
C ALA A 152 7.84 -4.79 10.19
N ILE A 153 6.51 -4.81 10.00
CA ILE A 153 5.54 -5.35 10.97
C ILE A 153 5.88 -6.80 11.37
N ILE A 154 6.48 -7.56 10.45
CA ILE A 154 6.88 -8.96 10.64
C ILE A 154 8.39 -9.17 10.70
N ALA A 155 9.19 -8.11 10.91
CA ALA A 155 10.62 -8.26 11.16
C ALA A 155 10.84 -9.22 12.34
N PRO A 156 11.87 -10.08 12.31
CA PRO A 156 12.28 -10.78 13.52
C PRO A 156 12.66 -9.71 14.55
N GLN A 157 11.76 -9.46 15.51
CA GLN A 157 12.11 -8.66 16.66
C GLN A 157 13.17 -9.46 17.42
N ASP A 158 14.30 -8.82 17.73
CA ASP A 158 15.27 -9.38 18.65
C ASP A 158 14.57 -9.50 20.02
N ASP A 159 13.96 -10.66 20.30
CA ASP A 159 13.27 -11.03 21.56
C ASP A 159 14.24 -11.09 22.78
N ASN A 160 15.36 -10.38 22.75
CA ASN A 160 16.51 -10.64 23.63
C ASN A 160 17.00 -9.44 24.45
N ASN A 161 16.16 -8.45 24.80
CA ASN A 161 16.65 -7.30 25.58
C ASN A 161 15.86 -6.90 26.85
N PHE A 162 15.15 -7.84 27.49
CA PHE A 162 14.49 -7.57 28.78
C PHE A 162 14.91 -8.47 29.95
N ASN A 163 15.96 -9.29 29.82
CA ASN A 163 16.30 -10.27 30.87
C ASN A 163 17.75 -10.26 31.41
N SER A 164 18.51 -9.16 31.27
CA SER A 164 19.88 -9.11 31.83
C SER A 164 20.11 -8.17 33.03
N ASP A 165 19.10 -7.42 33.50
CA ASP A 165 19.29 -6.44 34.59
C ASP A 165 18.45 -6.75 35.85
N ILE A 166 18.38 -8.02 36.27
CA ILE A 166 18.09 -8.33 37.68
C ILE A 166 19.41 -8.80 38.31
N LEU A 167 20.26 -7.83 38.62
CA LEU A 167 21.39 -8.02 39.52
C LEU A 167 20.81 -8.21 40.93
N PHE A 168 20.85 -9.44 41.43
CA PHE A 168 20.64 -9.69 42.85
C PHE A 168 21.81 -9.05 43.62
N ILE A 169 21.55 -7.89 44.24
CA ILE A 169 22.26 -7.40 45.42
C ILE A 169 21.52 -7.91 46.66
#